data_AF-A0A7K2MAC2-F1
#
_entry.id   AF-A0A7K2MAC2-F1
#
_cell.length_a   1.000
_cell.length_b   1.000
_cell.length_c   1.000
_cell.angle_alpha   90.00
_cell.angle_beta   90.00
_cell.angle_gamma   90.00
#
_symmetry.space_group_name_H-M   'P 1'
#
loop_
_entity.id
_entity.type
_entity.pdbx_description
1 polymer ?
#
loop_
_entity_poly.entity_id
_entity_poly.type
_entity_poly.pdbx_seq_one_letter_code
_entity_poly.pdbx_strand_id
1 'polypeptide(L)'
;MTALGILYPGHFAEDDYPRIEQLLGSDIRVDLIGTENEEDAGGTATVTGAPDGSAPDHDAWLRRSVEALRLSGAEAVVWANTRGGFDQGWEGAHAQVRELALAAGMPASSTSFGFVNAAREIGVRRVAVAAPYADDVTARFTQFLRAGGLDAVAAHSAGQATAAEVAGWGEAQVR
;
A
#
# COMPACT_ATOMS: atom_id res chain seq x y z
N MET A 1 -15.43 1.37 -18.22
CA MET A 1 -14.56 2.24 -17.41
C MET A 1 -14.75 1.83 -15.96
N THR A 2 -13.71 1.32 -15.32
CA THR A 2 -13.73 0.86 -13.92
C THR A 2 -13.19 1.97 -13.02
N ALA A 3 -13.91 2.34 -11.98
CA ALA A 3 -13.44 3.32 -11.00
C ALA A 3 -12.76 2.62 -9.80
N LEU A 4 -11.50 2.95 -9.54
CA LEU A 4 -10.69 2.40 -8.45
C LEU A 4 -10.42 3.46 -7.38
N GLY A 5 -10.86 3.20 -6.15
CA GLY A 5 -10.51 4.02 -5.01
C GLY A 5 -9.21 3.58 -4.36
N ILE A 6 -8.30 4.51 -4.09
CA ILE A 6 -7.05 4.27 -3.40
C ILE A 6 -7.04 4.99 -2.06
N LEU A 7 -6.86 4.25 -0.98
CA LEU A 7 -6.63 4.79 0.36
C LEU A 7 -5.12 4.78 0.63
N TYR A 8 -4.51 5.97 0.65
CA TYR A 8 -3.07 6.13 0.81
C TYR A 8 -2.75 6.86 2.12
N PRO A 9 -2.52 6.12 3.23
CA PRO A 9 -2.22 6.73 4.53
C PRO A 9 -0.74 7.17 4.61
N GLY A 10 -0.25 7.87 3.60
CA GLY A 10 1.15 8.27 3.48
C GLY A 10 1.31 9.43 2.50
N HIS A 11 2.57 9.76 2.22
CA HIS A 11 2.96 10.85 1.33
C HIS A 11 4.11 10.39 0.41
N PHE A 12 4.49 11.16 -0.61
CA PHE A 12 5.68 11.02 -1.49
C PHE A 12 5.53 10.26 -2.82
N ALA A 13 4.39 9.66 -3.12
CA ALA A 13 4.18 8.89 -4.36
C ALA A 13 2.82 9.19 -5.02
N GLU A 14 2.24 10.36 -4.72
CA GLU A 14 0.92 10.77 -5.20
C GLU A 14 0.89 10.96 -6.72
N ASP A 15 2.03 11.32 -7.31
CA ASP A 15 2.20 11.55 -8.74
C ASP A 15 2.20 10.24 -9.58
N ASP A 16 2.44 9.09 -8.96
CA ASP A 16 2.36 7.78 -9.62
C ASP A 16 0.91 7.42 -10.03
N TYR A 17 -0.09 7.86 -9.27
CA TYR A 17 -1.50 7.52 -9.53
C TYR A 17 -2.08 8.18 -10.79
N PRO A 18 -1.97 9.51 -11.00
CA PRO A 18 -2.42 10.12 -12.26
C PRO A 18 -1.58 9.62 -13.44
N ARG A 19 -0.29 9.30 -13.23
CA ARG A 19 0.56 8.72 -14.25
C ARG A 19 0.08 7.32 -14.67
N ILE A 20 -0.25 6.44 -13.72
CA ILE A 20 -0.72 5.10 -14.06
C ILE A 20 -2.11 5.12 -14.69
N GLU A 21 -2.99 6.04 -14.27
CA GLU A 21 -4.29 6.27 -14.92
C GLU A 21 -4.12 6.61 -16.41
N GLN A 22 -3.17 7.48 -16.75
CA GLN A 22 -2.85 7.81 -18.14
C GLN A 22 -2.31 6.59 -18.91
N LEU A 23 -1.44 5.78 -18.29
CA LEU A 23 -0.88 4.58 -18.91
C LEU A 23 -1.95 3.50 -19.18
N LEU A 24 -3.01 3.46 -18.38
CA LEU A 24 -4.13 2.53 -18.52
C LEU A 24 -5.19 3.01 -19.53
N GLY A 25 -4.95 4.12 -20.24
CA GLY A 25 -5.75 4.50 -21.42
C GLY A 25 -7.20 4.89 -21.13
N SER A 26 -7.48 5.42 -19.93
CA SER A 26 -8.83 5.86 -19.50
C SER A 26 -9.88 4.76 -19.35
N ASP A 27 -9.52 3.49 -19.46
CA ASP A 27 -10.42 2.38 -19.10
C ASP A 27 -10.56 2.23 -17.59
N ILE A 28 -9.60 2.77 -16.84
CA ILE A 28 -9.59 2.80 -15.38
C ILE A 28 -9.44 4.26 -14.94
N ARG A 29 -10.26 4.69 -13.98
CA ARG A 29 -10.13 5.97 -13.27
C ARG A 29 -9.63 5.70 -11.86
N VAL A 30 -8.70 6.50 -11.35
CA VAL A 30 -8.11 6.32 -10.02
C VAL A 30 -8.47 7.50 -9.10
N ASP A 31 -9.23 7.22 -8.05
CA ASP A 31 -9.57 8.21 -7.02
C ASP A 31 -8.66 8.01 -5.80
N LEU A 32 -7.66 8.89 -5.65
CA LEU A 32 -6.72 8.85 -4.52
C LEU A 32 -7.25 9.65 -3.32
N ILE A 33 -7.31 9.02 -2.15
CA ILE A 33 -7.56 9.70 -0.86
C ILE A 33 -6.38 9.48 0.07
N GLY A 34 -5.70 10.57 0.40
CA GLY A 34 -4.56 10.62 1.32
C GLY A 34 -4.95 10.92 2.77
N THR A 35 -3.99 10.82 3.68
CA THR A 35 -4.03 11.51 4.99
C THR A 35 -3.46 12.92 4.82
N GLU A 36 -4.13 13.95 5.35
CA GLU A 36 -3.67 15.35 5.19
C GLU A 36 -2.44 15.71 6.04
N ASN A 37 -1.92 14.81 6.88
CA ASN A 37 -0.73 15.05 7.69
C ASN A 37 -0.04 13.71 7.99
N GLU A 38 1.20 13.51 7.54
CA GLU A 38 2.15 12.58 8.17
C GLU A 38 3.56 12.83 7.59
N GLU A 39 4.31 13.71 8.25
CA GLU A 39 5.77 13.64 8.24
C GLU A 39 6.16 12.31 8.93
N ASP A 40 6.86 11.44 8.19
CA ASP A 40 7.56 10.24 8.68
C ASP A 40 6.75 9.08 9.31
N ALA A 41 6.06 8.29 8.48
CA ALA A 41 5.69 6.90 8.82
C ALA A 41 6.86 5.91 8.59
N GLY A 42 8.05 6.24 9.12
CA GLY A 42 9.24 5.39 9.17
C GLY A 42 9.23 4.51 10.42
N GLY A 43 8.26 3.60 10.54
CA GLY A 43 8.09 2.78 11.73
C GLY A 43 6.62 2.40 11.87
N THR A 44 6.32 1.32 12.59
CA THR A 44 4.96 0.87 12.93
C THR A 44 3.95 2.00 12.95
N ALA A 45 2.85 1.89 12.20
CA ALA A 45 1.78 2.87 12.12
C ALA A 45 1.30 3.33 13.51
N THR A 46 1.99 4.31 14.07
CA THR A 46 1.50 5.21 15.10
C THR A 46 1.33 6.52 14.37
N VAL A 47 0.11 6.68 13.87
CA VAL A 47 -0.41 7.91 13.26
C VAL A 47 -0.14 9.04 14.25
N THR A 48 0.88 9.87 14.02
CA THR A 48 1.22 10.98 14.91
C THR A 48 0.32 12.18 14.64
N GLY A 49 -0.14 12.76 15.74
CA GLY A 49 -1.32 13.61 15.89
C GLY A 49 -1.38 14.96 15.19
N ALA A 50 -2.60 15.49 15.22
CA ALA A 50 -2.93 16.89 15.03
C ALA A 50 -2.07 17.81 15.95
N PRO A 51 -1.99 19.13 15.68
CA PRO A 51 -1.16 20.07 16.45
C PRO A 51 -1.45 20.12 17.96
N ASP A 52 -2.54 19.51 18.42
CA ASP A 52 -2.95 19.40 19.83
C ASP A 52 -2.48 18.11 20.52
N GLY A 53 -1.73 17.24 19.84
CA GLY A 53 -1.20 16.00 20.38
C GLY A 53 -2.22 14.86 20.45
N SER A 54 -3.42 15.02 19.88
CA SER A 54 -4.36 13.91 19.71
C SER A 54 -3.96 13.06 18.50
N ALA A 55 -3.75 11.75 18.70
CA ALA A 55 -3.59 10.81 17.59
C ALA A 55 -4.82 10.95 16.68
N PRO A 56 -4.65 11.09 15.35
CA PRO A 56 -5.78 11.22 14.46
C PRO A 56 -6.61 9.94 14.57
N ASP A 57 -7.93 10.09 14.70
CA ASP A 57 -8.84 8.95 14.77
C ASP A 57 -8.82 8.23 13.41
N HIS A 58 -7.96 7.22 13.31
CA HIS A 58 -7.76 6.39 12.11
C HIS A 58 -9.08 5.82 11.61
N ASP A 59 -9.94 5.38 12.53
CA ASP A 59 -11.25 4.82 12.20
C ASP A 59 -12.17 5.92 11.63
N ALA A 60 -12.14 7.12 12.20
CA ALA A 60 -12.91 8.26 11.65
C ALA A 60 -12.39 8.73 10.29
N TRP A 61 -11.08 8.72 10.06
CA TRP A 61 -10.52 8.98 8.73
C TRP A 61 -10.97 7.90 7.75
N LEU A 62 -10.77 6.62 8.09
CA LEU A 62 -11.14 5.50 7.23
C LEU A 62 -12.63 5.53 6.87
N ARG A 63 -13.52 5.77 7.83
CA ARG A 63 -14.97 5.91 7.58
C ARG A 63 -15.27 7.03 6.59
N ARG A 64 -14.69 8.22 6.79
CA ARG A 64 -14.90 9.38 5.89
C ARG A 64 -14.33 9.14 4.50
N SER A 65 -13.14 8.56 4.39
CA SER A 65 -12.49 8.27 3.11
C SER A 65 -13.29 7.23 2.33
N VAL A 66 -13.76 6.17 2.99
CA VAL A 66 -14.61 5.16 2.38
C VAL A 66 -15.96 5.74 1.92
N GLU A 67 -16.57 6.62 2.70
CA GLU A 67 -17.79 7.33 2.29
C GLU A 67 -17.55 8.19 1.05
N ALA A 68 -16.44 8.94 1.01
CA ALA A 68 -16.07 9.75 -0.15
C ALA A 68 -15.88 8.90 -1.41
N LEU A 69 -15.20 7.75 -1.32
CA LEU A 69 -15.03 6.81 -2.45
C LEU A 69 -16.36 6.23 -2.94
N ARG A 70 -17.31 5.97 -2.03
CA ARG A 70 -18.66 5.54 -2.43
C ARG A 70 -19.38 6.64 -3.22
N LEU A 71 -19.29 7.88 -2.75
CA LEU A 71 -19.91 9.03 -3.41
C LEU A 71 -19.26 9.37 -4.75
N SER A 72 -17.95 9.09 -4.91
CA SER A 72 -17.26 9.25 -6.19
C SER A 72 -17.59 8.16 -7.21
N GLY A 73 -18.28 7.09 -6.80
CA GLY A 73 -18.63 5.96 -7.66
C GLY A 73 -17.52 4.94 -7.85
N ALA A 74 -16.58 4.83 -6.90
CA ALA A 74 -15.58 3.77 -6.89
C ALA A 74 -16.26 2.38 -6.84
N GLU A 75 -15.75 1.45 -7.65
CA GLU A 75 -16.23 0.07 -7.75
C GLU A 75 -15.41 -0.91 -6.90
N ALA A 76 -14.19 -0.52 -6.52
CA ALA A 76 -13.31 -1.27 -5.63
C ALA A 76 -12.39 -0.32 -4.86
N VAL A 77 -11.84 -0.78 -3.75
CA VAL A 77 -10.91 -0.02 -2.90
C VAL A 77 -9.58 -0.75 -2.70
N VAL A 78 -8.46 -0.03 -2.74
CA VAL A 78 -7.13 -0.56 -2.44
C VAL A 78 -6.52 0.21 -1.29
N TRP A 79 -6.09 -0.53 -0.27
CA TRP A 79 -5.22 -0.01 0.77
C TRP A 79 -3.78 0.10 0.26
N ALA A 80 -3.36 1.33 -0.07
CA ALA A 80 -2.07 1.62 -0.67
C ALA A 80 -0.93 1.73 0.36
N ASN A 81 -0.80 0.74 1.23
CA ASN A 81 0.34 0.65 2.13
C ASN A 81 0.84 -0.79 2.19
N THR A 82 2.00 -1.04 1.59
CA THR A 82 2.58 -2.38 1.47
C THR A 82 2.87 -2.95 2.86
N ARG A 83 3.61 -2.22 3.69
CA ARG A 83 4.06 -2.67 5.02
C ARG A 83 2.91 -2.96 5.97
N GLY A 84 1.90 -2.10 6.03
CA GLY A 84 0.71 -2.25 6.88
C GLY A 84 -0.10 -3.51 6.57
N GLY A 85 -0.01 -4.03 5.35
CA GLY A 85 -0.55 -5.34 4.99
C GLY A 85 0.33 -6.50 5.46
N PHE A 86 1.58 -6.58 4.98
CA PHE A 86 2.41 -7.76 5.25
C PHE A 86 2.91 -7.88 6.69
N ASP A 87 2.99 -6.78 7.45
CA ASP A 87 3.42 -6.83 8.87
C ASP A 87 2.44 -7.64 9.73
N GLN A 88 1.19 -7.79 9.29
CA GLN A 88 0.17 -8.62 9.95
C GLN A 88 0.20 -10.10 9.50
N GLY A 89 1.12 -10.47 8.60
CA GLY A 89 1.17 -11.78 7.98
C GLY A 89 0.00 -12.04 7.02
N TRP A 90 -0.03 -13.24 6.45
CA TRP A 90 -0.98 -13.61 5.39
C TRP A 90 -2.45 -13.55 5.85
N GLU A 91 -2.76 -14.17 6.99
CA GLU A 91 -4.12 -14.21 7.53
C GLU A 91 -4.58 -12.83 8.04
N GLY A 92 -3.70 -12.09 8.71
CA GLY A 92 -3.99 -10.74 9.19
C GLY A 92 -4.27 -9.77 8.04
N ALA A 93 -3.48 -9.82 6.96
CA ALA A 93 -3.74 -9.03 5.76
C ALA A 93 -5.11 -9.36 5.14
N HIS A 94 -5.49 -10.64 5.09
CA HIS A 94 -6.80 -11.06 4.61
C HIS A 94 -7.94 -10.54 5.50
N ALA A 95 -7.75 -10.56 6.83
CA ALA A 95 -8.70 -9.99 7.78
C ALA A 95 -8.86 -8.47 7.57
N GLN A 96 -7.75 -7.73 7.44
CA GLN A 96 -7.76 -6.28 7.16
C GLN A 96 -8.52 -5.96 5.86
N VAL A 97 -8.23 -6.68 4.76
CA VAL A 97 -8.92 -6.47 3.48
C VAL A 97 -10.41 -6.80 3.60
N ARG A 98 -10.77 -7.84 4.36
CA ARG A 98 -12.17 -8.20 4.60
C ARG A 98 -12.90 -7.12 5.37
N GLU A 99 -12.29 -6.58 6.43
CA GLU A 99 -12.85 -5.48 7.21
C GLU A 99 -13.03 -4.22 6.36
N LEU A 100 -12.03 -3.89 5.53
CA LEU A 100 -12.12 -2.79 4.57
C LEU A 100 -13.26 -3.00 3.57
N ALA A 101 -13.39 -4.20 3.00
CA ALA A 101 -14.48 -4.52 2.07
C ALA A 101 -15.86 -4.37 2.72
N LEU A 102 -16.01 -4.80 3.98
CA LEU A 102 -17.25 -4.64 4.74
C LEU A 102 -17.54 -3.16 5.02
N ALA A 103 -16.53 -2.41 5.46
CA ALA A 103 -16.66 -0.98 5.73
C ALA A 103 -17.03 -0.21 4.46
N ALA A 104 -16.45 -0.58 3.32
CA ALA A 104 -16.63 0.04 2.02
C ALA A 104 -17.81 -0.48 1.20
N GLY A 105 -18.38 -1.64 1.56
CA GLY A 105 -19.49 -2.24 0.83
C GLY A 105 -19.15 -2.51 -0.64
N MET A 106 -17.87 -2.69 -0.94
CA MET A 106 -17.32 -2.95 -2.27
C MET A 106 -16.08 -3.85 -2.15
N PRO A 107 -15.67 -4.54 -3.23
CA PRO A 107 -14.44 -5.32 -3.23
C PRO A 107 -13.23 -4.51 -2.76
N ALA A 108 -12.38 -5.12 -1.94
CA ALA A 108 -11.18 -4.48 -1.42
C ALA A 108 -9.92 -5.29 -1.70
N SER A 109 -8.78 -4.61 -1.73
CA SER A 109 -7.44 -5.22 -1.78
C SER A 109 -6.41 -4.35 -1.05
N SER A 110 -5.15 -4.74 -1.09
CA SER A 110 -4.01 -3.96 -0.59
C SER A 110 -2.80 -4.13 -1.50
N THR A 111 -1.84 -3.21 -1.43
CA THR A 111 -0.60 -3.30 -2.24
C THR A 111 0.15 -4.62 -2.03
N SER A 112 0.13 -5.16 -0.80
CA SER A 112 0.72 -6.47 -0.50
C SER A 112 0.13 -7.60 -1.35
N PHE A 113 -1.20 -7.70 -1.44
CA PHE A 113 -1.85 -8.67 -2.33
C PHE A 113 -1.67 -8.30 -3.81
N GLY A 114 -1.54 -7.01 -4.13
CA GLY A 114 -1.22 -6.52 -5.47
C GLY A 114 0.01 -7.20 -6.06
N PHE A 115 1.12 -7.32 -5.31
CA PHE A 115 2.32 -8.04 -5.77
C PHE A 115 2.04 -9.51 -6.13
N VAL A 116 1.28 -10.22 -5.28
CA VAL A 116 0.96 -11.64 -5.50
C VAL A 116 0.04 -11.80 -6.71
N ASN A 117 -0.98 -10.95 -6.83
CA ASN A 117 -1.93 -10.99 -7.93
C ASN A 117 -1.27 -10.62 -9.26
N ALA A 118 -0.42 -9.59 -9.28
CA ALA A 118 0.33 -9.20 -10.46
C ALA A 118 1.25 -10.31 -10.95
N ALA A 119 2.01 -10.95 -10.06
CA ALA A 119 2.88 -12.08 -10.40
C ALA A 119 2.09 -13.26 -11.00
N ARG A 120 0.90 -13.57 -10.45
CA ARG A 120 0.00 -14.59 -10.99
C ARG A 120 -0.51 -14.22 -12.38
N GLU A 121 -0.93 -12.98 -12.57
CA GLU A 121 -1.44 -12.49 -13.86
C GLU A 121 -0.40 -12.60 -14.97
N ILE A 122 0.85 -12.26 -14.69
CA ILE A 122 1.95 -12.37 -15.66
C ILE A 122 2.57 -13.78 -15.72
N GLY A 123 2.04 -14.76 -14.97
CA GLY A 123 2.52 -16.14 -14.98
C GLY A 123 3.90 -16.38 -14.34
N VAL A 124 4.37 -15.46 -13.50
CA VAL A 124 5.67 -15.55 -12.82
C VAL A 124 5.53 -16.18 -11.44
N ARG A 125 6.42 -17.13 -11.12
CA ARG A 125 6.49 -17.78 -9.80
C ARG A 125 7.76 -17.47 -9.01
N ARG A 126 8.86 -17.15 -9.67
CA ARG A 126 10.16 -16.89 -9.02
C ARG A 126 10.45 -15.41 -9.10
N VAL A 127 10.70 -14.77 -7.97
CA VAL A 127 10.88 -13.32 -7.87
C VAL A 127 12.13 -12.99 -7.06
N ALA A 128 12.80 -11.90 -7.43
CA ALA A 128 13.81 -11.25 -6.60
C ALA A 128 13.17 -10.05 -5.91
N VAL A 129 13.46 -9.84 -4.63
CA VAL A 129 12.92 -8.73 -3.84
C VAL A 129 14.04 -7.71 -3.59
N ALA A 130 13.80 -6.46 -3.94
CA ALA A 130 14.60 -5.33 -3.49
C ALA A 130 13.68 -4.43 -2.67
N ALA A 131 14.06 -4.12 -1.44
CA ALA A 131 13.23 -3.34 -0.53
C ALA A 131 14.04 -2.26 0.19
N PRO A 132 13.44 -1.09 0.45
CA PRO A 132 14.09 -0.02 1.19
C PRO A 132 14.13 -0.27 2.70
N TYR A 133 13.85 -1.50 3.14
CA TYR A 133 13.67 -1.83 4.54
C TYR A 133 14.91 -2.46 5.16
N ALA A 134 14.91 -2.56 6.49
CA ALA A 134 15.85 -3.41 7.23
C ALA A 134 15.60 -4.89 6.93
N ASP A 135 16.62 -5.71 7.19
CA ASP A 135 16.60 -7.14 6.85
C ASP A 135 15.42 -7.91 7.45
N ASP A 136 15.04 -7.61 8.68
CA ASP A 136 13.92 -8.25 9.36
C ASP A 136 12.57 -7.90 8.72
N VAL A 137 12.41 -6.65 8.26
CA VAL A 137 11.20 -6.19 7.56
C VAL A 137 11.16 -6.78 6.15
N THR A 138 12.27 -6.76 5.41
CA THR A 138 12.39 -7.41 4.09
C THR A 138 12.08 -8.91 4.19
N ALA A 139 12.59 -9.59 5.23
CA ALA A 139 12.30 -10.99 5.47
C ALA A 139 10.79 -11.24 5.66
N ARG A 140 10.09 -10.41 6.44
CA ARG A 140 8.63 -10.52 6.62
C ARG A 140 7.88 -10.32 5.30
N PHE A 141 8.30 -9.37 4.46
CA PHE A 141 7.71 -9.21 3.12
C PHE A 141 7.96 -10.44 2.23
N THR A 142 9.17 -11.00 2.20
CA THR A 142 9.45 -12.22 1.44
C THR A 142 8.62 -13.41 1.93
N GLN A 143 8.38 -13.52 3.24
CA GLN A 143 7.51 -14.54 3.82
C GLN A 143 6.06 -14.37 3.37
N PHE A 144 5.57 -13.13 3.31
CA PHE A 144 4.24 -12.83 2.79
C PHE A 144 4.08 -13.27 1.33
N LEU A 145 5.05 -12.94 0.47
CA LEU A 145 5.03 -13.36 -0.94
C LEU A 145 5.06 -14.90 -1.07
N ARG A 146 5.84 -15.58 -0.21
CA ARG A 146 5.88 -17.05 -0.13
C ARG A 146 4.54 -17.66 0.28
N ALA A 147 3.86 -17.07 1.27
CA ALA A 147 2.50 -17.47 1.63
C ALA A 147 1.52 -17.30 0.46
N GLY A 148 1.74 -16.30 -0.40
CA GLY A 148 1.02 -16.09 -1.66
C GLY A 148 1.38 -17.07 -2.79
N GLY A 149 2.30 -18.01 -2.57
CA GLY A 149 2.70 -19.02 -3.54
C GLY A 149 3.84 -18.61 -4.47
N LEU A 150 4.53 -17.50 -4.17
CA LEU A 150 5.74 -17.07 -4.89
C LEU A 150 7.00 -17.65 -4.26
N ASP A 151 8.02 -17.89 -5.08
CA ASP A 151 9.37 -18.29 -4.66
C ASP A 151 10.27 -17.06 -4.69
N ALA A 152 10.46 -16.43 -3.53
CA ALA A 152 11.43 -15.34 -3.37
C ALA A 152 12.86 -15.92 -3.32
N VAL A 153 13.53 -15.91 -4.48
CA VAL A 153 14.84 -16.57 -4.70
C VAL A 153 16.04 -15.72 -4.28
N ALA A 154 15.84 -14.41 -4.18
CA ALA A 154 16.82 -13.45 -3.72
C ALA A 154 16.11 -12.30 -3.02
N ALA A 155 16.75 -11.70 -2.03
CA ALA A 155 16.26 -10.51 -1.34
C ALA A 155 17.44 -9.57 -1.06
N HIS A 156 17.21 -8.28 -1.27
CA HIS A 156 18.13 -7.21 -0.92
C HIS A 156 17.41 -6.15 -0.09
N SER A 157 18.07 -5.73 0.99
CA SER A 157 17.61 -4.73 1.94
C SER A 157 18.55 -3.54 1.87
N ALA A 158 18.00 -2.36 1.54
CA ALA A 158 18.81 -1.15 1.48
C ALA A 158 19.00 -0.48 2.86
N GLY A 159 18.29 -0.90 3.91
CA GLY A 159 18.52 -0.48 5.29
C GLY A 159 17.31 0.20 5.96
N GLN A 160 17.53 0.90 7.08
CA GLN A 160 16.47 1.59 7.83
C GLN A 160 16.23 3.00 7.29
N ALA A 161 15.80 3.11 6.03
CA ALA A 161 15.45 4.42 5.47
C ALA A 161 14.00 4.81 5.80
N THR A 162 13.76 6.07 6.12
CA THR A 162 12.40 6.61 6.24
C THR A 162 11.76 6.76 4.85
N ALA A 163 10.43 6.91 4.80
CA ALA A 163 9.73 7.12 3.53
C ALA A 163 10.25 8.39 2.80
N ALA A 164 10.56 9.45 3.55
CA ALA A 164 11.13 10.68 3.01
C ALA A 164 12.54 10.47 2.43
N GLU A 165 13.38 9.69 3.11
CA GLU A 165 14.72 9.36 2.62
C GLU A 165 14.65 8.55 1.32
N VAL A 166 13.77 7.54 1.27
CA VAL A 166 13.55 6.70 0.08
C VAL A 166 13.01 7.53 -1.08
N ALA A 167 12.09 8.47 -0.83
CA ALA A 167 11.57 9.37 -1.85
C ALA A 167 12.65 10.26 -2.47
N GLY A 168 13.74 10.53 -1.74
CA GLY A 168 14.89 11.28 -2.24
C GLY A 168 15.94 10.45 -2.97
N TRP A 169 15.76 9.13 -3.11
CA TRP A 169 16.76 8.27 -3.75
C TRP A 169 16.87 8.53 -5.25
N GLY A 170 18.11 8.62 -5.73
CA GLY A 170 18.44 8.67 -7.13
C GLY A 170 18.94 7.31 -7.63
N GLU A 171 19.41 7.30 -8.88
CA GLU A 171 19.91 6.08 -9.53
C GLU A 171 21.04 5.40 -8.73
N ALA A 172 21.90 6.16 -8.06
CA ALA A 172 23.02 5.61 -7.30
C ALA A 172 22.59 4.77 -6.09
N GLN A 173 21.42 5.06 -5.50
CA GLN A 173 20.89 4.33 -4.35
C GLN A 173 20.08 3.09 -4.75
N VAL A 174 19.67 2.97 -6.02
CA VAL A 174 18.80 1.90 -6.53
C VAL A 174 19.56 0.92 -7.45
N ARG A 175 20.84 1.19 -7.76
CA ARG A 175 21.71 0.34 -8.58
C ARG A 175 22.34 -0.83 -7.82
#